data_AF-A0ABD2WWZ1-F1
#
_entry.id   AF-A0ABD2WWZ1-F1
#
_cell.length_a   1.000
_cell.length_b   1.000
_cell.length_c   1.000
_cell.angle_alpha   90.00
_cell.angle_beta   90.00
_cell.angle_gamma   90.00
#
_symmetry.space_group_name_H-M   'P 1'
#
loop_
_entity.id
_entity.type
_entity.pdbx_description
1 polymer ?
#
loop_
_entity_poly.entity_id
_entity_poly.type
_entity_poly.pdbx_seq_one_letter_code
_entity_poly.pdbx_strand_id
1 'polypeptide(L)'
;MSPKTKDNPRNRKKVSASEDDDDEDYRKRRDRNNQAVKKSRVKSKQKTLQTLERVNELRTENELLEEKINMLQKELGFLKDLFLAQAGSSNALKHFESVNLQELLGNGEDDNSKS
;
A
#
# COMPACT_ATOMS: atom_id res chain seq x y z
N MET A 1 -33.97 22.89 -10.51
CA MET A 1 -33.52 23.43 -11.81
C MET A 1 -32.34 22.59 -12.28
N SER A 2 -32.48 21.83 -13.37
CA SER A 2 -31.39 21.00 -13.91
C SER A 2 -30.90 21.62 -15.22
N PRO A 3 -29.57 21.83 -15.42
CA PRO A 3 -29.07 22.58 -16.56
C PRO A 3 -29.07 21.73 -17.83
N LYS A 4 -29.54 22.33 -18.93
CA LYS A 4 -29.55 21.75 -20.27
C LYS A 4 -28.13 21.69 -20.83
N THR A 5 -27.66 20.52 -21.25
CA THR A 5 -26.39 20.38 -21.97
C THR A 5 -26.63 20.29 -23.48
N LYS A 6 -26.27 21.40 -24.15
CA LYS A 6 -25.72 21.59 -25.49
C LYS A 6 -26.00 20.51 -26.56
N ASP A 7 -26.73 20.94 -27.59
CA ASP A 7 -26.95 20.29 -28.87
C ASP A 7 -25.65 19.91 -29.60
N ASN A 8 -25.56 18.66 -30.08
CA ASN A 8 -24.51 18.17 -30.96
C ASN A 8 -25.03 18.14 -32.42
N PRO A 9 -24.46 18.89 -33.38
CA PRO A 9 -25.10 19.15 -34.68
C PRO A 9 -24.89 18.06 -35.74
N ARG A 10 -24.49 16.83 -35.39
CA ARG A 10 -24.08 15.82 -36.39
C ARG A 10 -25.18 14.92 -36.95
N ASN A 11 -26.43 15.01 -36.51
CA ASN A 11 -27.47 14.02 -36.89
C ASN A 11 -28.72 14.65 -37.51
N ARG A 12 -28.59 15.25 -38.70
CA ARG A 12 -29.73 15.80 -39.47
C ARG A 12 -29.79 15.29 -40.92
N LYS A 13 -29.54 14.00 -41.17
CA LYS A 13 -29.78 13.42 -42.49
C LYS A 13 -30.03 11.91 -42.47
N LYS A 14 -31.30 11.52 -42.26
CA LYS A 14 -32.03 10.34 -42.78
C LYS A 14 -33.22 10.11 -41.84
N VAL A 15 -34.46 10.28 -42.33
CA VAL A 15 -35.68 10.32 -41.50
C VAL A 15 -36.73 9.32 -42.01
N SER A 16 -36.35 8.22 -42.65
CA SER A 16 -37.40 7.27 -43.11
C SER A 16 -36.99 5.82 -43.35
N ALA A 17 -35.77 5.41 -43.00
CA ALA A 17 -35.35 4.00 -43.06
C ALA A 17 -34.61 3.54 -41.79
N SER A 18 -34.62 4.38 -40.75
CA SER A 18 -33.54 4.46 -39.76
C SER A 18 -34.00 4.33 -38.31
N GLU A 19 -35.30 4.17 -38.03
CA GLU A 19 -35.79 4.06 -36.64
C GLU A 19 -35.41 2.70 -36.02
N ASP A 20 -35.61 1.59 -36.76
CA ASP A 20 -35.18 0.24 -36.32
C ASP A 20 -33.65 0.11 -36.27
N ASP A 21 -32.93 0.72 -37.21
CA ASP A 21 -31.44 0.76 -37.23
C ASP A 21 -30.88 1.63 -36.09
N ASP A 22 -31.51 2.78 -35.80
CA ASP A 22 -31.15 3.64 -34.66
C ASP A 22 -31.44 2.93 -33.32
N ASP A 23 -32.50 2.13 -33.25
CA ASP A 23 -32.82 1.29 -32.09
C ASP A 23 -31.80 0.15 -31.92
N GLU A 24 -31.40 -0.54 -33.00
CA GLU A 24 -30.33 -1.53 -32.95
C GLU A 24 -28.98 -0.93 -32.52
N ASP A 25 -28.61 0.22 -33.07
CA ASP A 25 -27.38 0.92 -32.73
C ASP A 25 -27.41 1.42 -31.29
N TYR A 26 -28.57 1.88 -30.81
CA TYR A 26 -28.77 2.22 -29.41
C TYR A 26 -28.57 1.00 -28.51
N ARG A 27 -29.15 -0.16 -28.84
CA ARG A 27 -28.98 -1.41 -28.08
C ARG A 27 -27.52 -1.84 -28.03
N LYS A 28 -26.81 -1.86 -29.16
CA LYS A 28 -25.37 -2.19 -29.22
C LYS A 28 -24.53 -1.25 -28.34
N ARG A 29 -24.81 0.06 -28.36
CA ARG A 29 -24.14 1.05 -27.48
C ARG A 29 -24.45 0.80 -26.01
N ARG A 30 -25.71 0.51 -25.68
CA ARG A 30 -26.16 0.26 -24.31
C ARG A 30 -25.53 -1.01 -23.75
N ASP A 31 -25.47 -2.08 -24.54
CA ASP A 31 -24.85 -3.34 -24.15
C ASP A 31 -23.35 -3.18 -23.93
N ARG A 32 -22.67 -2.45 -24.82
CA ARG A 32 -21.25 -2.11 -24.64
C ARG A 32 -21.02 -1.28 -23.37
N ASN A 33 -21.89 -0.32 -23.06
CA ASN A 33 -21.80 0.46 -21.82
C ASN A 33 -22.04 -0.43 -20.59
N ASN A 34 -23.05 -1.30 -20.62
CA ASN A 34 -23.36 -2.21 -19.52
C ASN A 34 -22.17 -3.15 -19.25
N GLN A 35 -21.54 -3.68 -20.30
CA GLN A 35 -20.32 -4.47 -20.18
C GLN A 35 -19.16 -3.65 -19.59
N ALA A 36 -18.96 -2.41 -20.04
CA ALA A 36 -17.92 -1.53 -19.51
C ALA A 36 -18.14 -1.20 -18.02
N VAL A 37 -19.38 -0.95 -17.61
CA VAL A 37 -19.74 -0.72 -16.20
C VAL A 37 -19.49 -1.97 -15.36
N LYS A 38 -19.91 -3.15 -15.84
CA LYS A 38 -19.64 -4.43 -15.15
C LYS A 38 -18.14 -4.64 -14.97
N LYS A 39 -17.35 -4.42 -16.03
CA LYS A 39 -15.88 -4.52 -15.99
C LYS A 39 -15.27 -3.52 -15.02
N SER A 40 -15.74 -2.26 -15.03
CA SER A 40 -15.28 -1.21 -14.10
C SER A 40 -15.54 -1.58 -12.64
N ARG A 41 -16.76 -2.05 -12.32
CA ARG A 41 -17.13 -2.49 -10.97
C ARG A 41 -16.26 -3.65 -10.50
N VAL A 42 -16.07 -4.67 -11.34
CA VAL A 42 -15.21 -5.82 -11.01
C VAL A 42 -13.78 -5.37 -10.78
N LYS A 43 -13.23 -4.52 -11.66
CA LYS A 43 -11.87 -3.97 -11.51
C LYS A 43 -11.71 -3.21 -10.20
N SER A 44 -12.69 -2.37 -9.84
CA SER A 44 -12.65 -1.62 -8.57
C SER A 44 -12.69 -2.57 -7.37
N LYS A 45 -13.57 -3.58 -7.39
CA LYS A 45 -13.65 -4.58 -6.31
C LYS A 45 -12.34 -5.37 -6.18
N GLN A 46 -11.77 -5.80 -7.31
CA GLN A 46 -10.49 -6.51 -7.33
C GLN A 46 -9.36 -5.66 -6.77
N LYS A 47 -9.29 -4.37 -7.14
CA LYS A 47 -8.30 -3.45 -6.59
C LYS A 47 -8.40 -3.37 -5.06
N THR A 48 -9.60 -3.24 -4.51
CA THR A 48 -9.81 -3.23 -3.06
C THR A 48 -9.34 -4.53 -2.40
N LEU A 49 -9.64 -5.69 -2.99
CA LEU A 49 -9.20 -6.98 -2.46
C LEU A 49 -7.68 -7.13 -2.51
N GLN A 50 -7.04 -6.76 -3.62
CA GLN A 50 -5.58 -6.79 -3.76
C GLN A 50 -4.90 -5.85 -2.77
N THR A 51 -5.46 -4.67 -2.51
CA THR A 51 -4.92 -3.77 -1.49
C THR A 51 -5.02 -4.37 -0.10
N LEU A 52 -6.15 -5.02 0.24
CA LEU A 52 -6.29 -5.70 1.53
C LEU A 52 -5.28 -6.84 1.70
N GLU A 53 -5.13 -7.66 0.66
CA GLU A 53 -4.15 -8.75 0.62
C GLU A 53 -2.73 -8.21 0.82
N ARG A 54 -2.35 -7.16 0.08
CA ARG A 54 -1.03 -6.54 0.20
C ARG A 54 -0.76 -5.96 1.60
N VAL A 55 -1.78 -5.38 2.24
CA VAL A 55 -1.65 -4.89 3.63
C VAL A 55 -1.42 -6.05 4.60
N ASN A 56 -2.11 -7.17 4.41
CA ASN A 56 -1.88 -8.35 5.25
C ASN A 56 -0.49 -8.94 5.05
N GLU A 57 -0.03 -9.07 3.79
CA GLU A 57 1.34 -9.50 3.49
C GLU A 57 2.38 -8.61 4.19
N LEU A 58 2.24 -7.29 4.07
CA LEU A 58 3.15 -6.33 4.70
C LEU A 58 3.13 -6.43 6.23
N ARG A 59 1.98 -6.69 6.85
CA ARG A 59 1.89 -6.92 8.29
C ARG A 59 2.65 -8.19 8.69
N THR A 60 2.45 -9.29 7.99
CA THR A 60 3.16 -10.54 8.27
C THR A 60 4.67 -10.39 8.05
N GLU A 61 5.09 -9.65 7.02
CA GLU A 61 6.50 -9.38 6.75
C GLU A 61 7.12 -8.52 7.86
N ASN A 62 6.40 -7.49 8.33
CA ASN A 62 6.85 -6.67 9.47
C ASN A 62 7.00 -7.49 10.76
N GLU A 63 6.03 -8.36 11.09
CA GLU A 63 6.11 -9.24 12.25
C GLU A 63 7.36 -10.13 12.20
N LEU A 64 7.65 -10.73 11.04
CA LEU A 64 8.85 -11.55 10.84
C LEU A 64 10.15 -10.73 10.94
N LEU A 65 10.14 -9.50 10.44
CA LEU A 65 11.29 -8.60 10.55
C LEU A 65 11.53 -8.17 11.99
N GLU A 66 10.48 -7.86 12.74
CA GLU A 66 10.57 -7.54 14.17
C GLU A 66 11.12 -8.72 15.00
N GLU A 67 10.65 -9.94 14.73
CA GLU A 67 11.19 -11.15 15.35
C GLU A 67 12.68 -11.33 15.04
N LYS A 68 13.08 -11.09 13.78
CA LYS A 68 14.49 -11.17 13.36
C LYS A 68 15.35 -10.12 14.04
N ILE A 69 14.86 -8.88 14.15
CA ILE A 69 15.55 -7.80 14.89
C ILE A 69 15.74 -8.22 16.35
N ASN A 70 14.70 -8.73 16.99
CA ASN A 70 14.74 -9.16 18.39
C ASN A 70 15.76 -10.30 18.60
N MET A 71 15.78 -11.28 17.69
CA MET A 71 16.75 -12.37 17.71
C MET A 71 18.18 -11.85 17.59
N LEU A 72 18.46 -10.98 16.61
CA LEU A 72 19.79 -10.40 16.42
C LEU A 72 20.22 -9.52 17.61
N GLN A 73 19.29 -8.79 18.22
CA GLN A 73 19.57 -8.01 19.44
C GLN A 73 19.96 -8.92 20.61
N LYS A 74 19.28 -10.07 20.77
CA LYS A 74 19.64 -11.07 21.79
C LYS A 74 21.00 -11.71 21.52
N GLU A 75 21.28 -12.08 20.28
CA GLU A 75 22.58 -12.63 19.88
C GLU A 75 23.71 -11.65 20.13
N LEU A 76 23.51 -10.37 19.80
CA LEU A 76 24.48 -9.32 20.05
C LEU A 76 24.68 -9.07 21.55
N GLY A 77 23.59 -9.07 22.34
CA GLY A 77 23.65 -9.00 23.79
C GLY A 77 24.45 -10.16 24.38
N PHE A 78 24.18 -11.39 23.94
CA PHE A 78 24.91 -12.57 24.37
C PHE A 78 26.41 -12.50 24.04
N LEU A 79 26.77 -12.05 22.83
CA LEU A 79 28.17 -11.87 22.43
C LEU A 79 28.85 -10.79 23.27
N LYS A 80 28.16 -9.68 23.57
CA LYS A 80 28.66 -8.63 24.45
C LYS A 80 28.92 -9.17 25.86
N ASP A 81 27.97 -9.92 26.42
CA ASP A 81 28.10 -10.50 27.76
C ASP A 81 29.22 -11.54 27.81
N LEU A 82 29.38 -12.36 26.77
CA LEU A 82 30.47 -13.31 26.64
C LEU A 82 31.84 -12.61 26.58
N PHE A 83 31.93 -11.52 25.81
CA PHE A 83 33.15 -10.73 25.72
C PHE A 83 33.46 -10.02 27.04
N LEU A 84 32.46 -9.49 27.73
CA LEU A 84 32.61 -8.87 29.05
C LEU A 84 33.01 -9.88 30.12
N ALA A 85 32.47 -11.11 30.09
CA ALA A 85 32.90 -12.18 31.00
C ALA A 85 34.36 -12.57 30.77
N GLN A 86 34.80 -12.65 29.50
CA GLN A 86 36.18 -12.96 29.13
C GLN A 86 37.14 -11.79 29.46
N ALA A 87 36.73 -10.55 29.22
CA ALA A 87 37.50 -9.34 29.48
C ALA A 87 37.38 -8.84 30.94
N GLY A 88 36.47 -9.38 31.73
CA GLY A 88 36.39 -9.22 33.18
C GLY A 88 37.63 -9.77 33.91
N SER A 89 38.49 -10.52 33.21
CA SER A 89 39.84 -10.87 33.66
C SER A 89 40.88 -9.76 33.44
N SER A 90 40.58 -8.69 32.68
CA SER A 90 41.55 -7.67 32.27
C SER A 90 40.92 -6.30 31.96
N ASN A 91 40.81 -5.41 32.96
CA ASN A 91 40.73 -3.92 32.92
C ASN A 91 39.93 -3.14 31.82
N ALA A 92 39.27 -3.79 30.86
CA ALA A 92 38.59 -3.18 29.72
C ALA A 92 37.16 -2.71 30.05
N LEU A 93 36.64 -3.11 31.22
CA LEU A 93 35.29 -2.85 31.70
C LEU A 93 34.95 -1.35 31.79
N LYS A 94 35.93 -0.50 32.08
CA LYS A 94 35.72 0.95 32.27
C LYS A 94 35.45 1.72 30.97
N HIS A 95 35.82 1.19 29.81
CA HIS A 95 35.68 1.92 28.54
C HIS A 95 34.35 1.64 27.82
N PHE A 96 33.69 0.51 28.10
CA PHE A 96 32.47 0.12 27.42
C PHE A 96 31.18 0.60 28.10
N GLU A 97 31.20 0.82 29.42
CA GLU A 97 30.07 1.40 30.15
C GLU A 97 29.76 2.85 29.69
N SER A 98 30.76 3.56 29.18
CA SER A 98 30.60 4.91 28.62
C SER A 98 30.01 4.96 27.21
N VAL A 99 29.87 3.82 26.51
CA VAL A 99 29.27 3.77 25.18
C VAL A 99 27.79 3.41 25.35
N ASN A 100 26.96 4.45 25.50
CA ASN A 100 25.52 4.31 25.61
C ASN A 100 24.93 3.94 24.24
N LEU A 101 24.49 2.68 24.10
CA LEU A 101 23.91 2.19 22.86
C LEU A 101 22.59 2.91 22.51
N GLN A 102 21.89 3.49 23.50
CA GLN A 102 20.70 4.30 23.31
C GLN A 102 20.98 5.60 22.54
N GLU A 103 22.19 6.14 22.70
CA GLU A 103 22.68 7.33 22.01
C GLU A 103 23.14 6.99 20.59
N LEU A 104 23.76 5.82 20.40
CA LEU A 104 24.25 5.35 19.10
C LEU A 104 23.12 4.85 18.18
N LEU A 105 22.12 4.18 18.74
CA LEU A 105 20.96 3.68 18.00
C LEU A 105 19.91 4.76 17.72
N GLY A 106 20.21 6.03 18.11
CA GLY A 106 19.46 7.23 17.77
C GLY A 106 18.00 6.91 17.58
N ASN A 107 17.27 6.72 18.69
CA ASN A 107 15.82 6.69 18.68
C ASN A 107 15.38 7.91 17.87
N GLY A 108 15.10 7.68 16.59
CA GLY A 108 14.52 8.67 15.72
C GLY A 108 13.22 9.01 16.40
N GLU A 109 13.18 10.22 16.94
CA GLU A 109 11.92 10.92 17.12
C GLU A 109 11.29 10.96 15.73
N ASP A 110 10.52 9.92 15.40
CA ASP A 110 9.48 9.99 14.38
C ASP A 110 8.46 10.97 14.94
N ASP A 111 8.78 12.25 14.79
CA ASP A 111 7.88 13.38 14.96
C ASP A 111 6.87 13.32 13.82
N ASN A 112 5.98 12.32 13.87
CA ASN A 112 4.71 12.35 13.18
C ASN A 112 3.72 13.17 14.02
N SER A 113 4.11 14.39 14.36
CA SER A 113 3.21 15.43 14.81
C SER A 113 3.25 16.60 13.81
N LYS A 114 2.13 16.78 13.12
CA LYS A 114 1.74 17.94 12.27
C LYS A 114 2.36 18.05 10.87
N SER A 115 1.58 17.66 9.87
CA SER A 115 0.88 18.60 8.95
C SER A 115 -0.19 17.87 8.15
#